data_AF-A0A931DSG8-F1
#
_entry.id   AF-A0A931DSG8-F1
#
_cell.length_a   1.000
_cell.length_b   1.000
_cell.length_c   1.000
_cell.angle_alpha   90.00
_cell.angle_beta   90.00
_cell.angle_gamma   90.00
#
_symmetry.space_group_name_H-M   'P 1'
#
loop_
_entity.id
_entity.type
_entity.pdbx_description
1 polymer ?
#
loop_
_entity_poly.entity_id
_entity_poly.type
_entity_poly.pdbx_seq_one_letter_code
_entity_poly.pdbx_strand_id
1 'polypeptide(L)'
;MSSFSGWAVIDLKDGRDPEEFALALAAAHQSALDVVTEGARVFVFADFGVTLPSVVGELLPRWGVRAIAASDFDEHGVINEVLGPDGAAVHVASIEEEGEGLPDNDTAESRRAAAALFGVEPSVLDEVSETWSEEGAQPSVLGVPYLRWWTALGAPWAHPFEGTTVESQTASSS
;
A
#
# COMPACT_ATOMS: atom_id res chain seq x y z
N MET A 1 -18.62 5.05 13.47
CA MET A 1 -17.65 6.16 13.25
C MET A 1 -16.89 5.71 12.04
N SER A 2 -16.81 6.52 10.99
CA SER A 2 -16.04 6.15 9.81
C SER A 2 -14.56 6.01 10.20
N SER A 3 -13.98 4.83 10.03
CA SER A 3 -12.57 4.54 10.32
C SER A 3 -11.77 4.32 9.04
N PHE A 4 -11.04 5.35 8.63
CA PHE A 4 -10.13 5.24 7.50
C PHE A 4 -8.83 4.54 7.89
N SER A 5 -8.22 3.81 6.98
CA SER A 5 -6.88 3.27 7.21
C SER A 5 -5.99 3.30 5.98
N GLY A 6 -4.68 3.28 6.21
CA GLY A 6 -3.67 3.25 5.17
C GLY A 6 -2.70 2.10 5.40
N TRP A 7 -2.27 1.46 4.33
CA TRP A 7 -1.20 0.47 4.37
C TRP A 7 -0.19 0.67 3.25
N ALA A 8 1.04 0.22 3.48
CA ALA A 8 2.05 0.15 2.43
C ALA A 8 3.03 -1.01 2.62
N VAL A 9 3.56 -1.52 1.51
CA VAL A 9 4.82 -2.27 1.44
C VAL A 9 5.82 -1.46 0.64
N ILE A 10 7.00 -1.24 1.20
CA ILE A 10 8.08 -0.50 0.56
C ILE A 10 9.29 -1.41 0.43
N ASP A 11 9.78 -1.62 -0.80
CA ASP A 11 11.07 -2.24 -1.06
C ASP A 11 12.15 -1.13 -1.00
N LEU A 12 13.03 -1.16 0.00
CA LEU A 12 14.07 -0.14 0.18
C LEU A 12 15.22 -0.28 -0.83
N LYS A 13 15.95 0.82 -1.06
CA LYS A 13 17.21 0.82 -1.82
C LYS A 13 18.33 0.14 -1.02
N ASP A 14 19.25 -0.52 -1.71
CA ASP A 14 20.44 -1.15 -1.10
C ASP A 14 21.16 -0.20 -0.14
N GLY A 15 21.45 -0.68 1.07
CA GLY A 15 22.14 0.08 2.11
C GLY A 15 21.28 1.11 2.85
N ARG A 16 19.95 1.12 2.67
CA ARG A 16 19.02 1.83 3.56
C ARG A 16 18.68 0.98 4.79
N ASP A 17 18.54 1.67 5.92
CA ASP A 17 18.07 1.08 7.16
C ASP A 17 16.53 1.17 7.23
N PRO A 18 15.81 0.05 7.43
CA PRO A 18 14.38 0.04 7.73
C PRO A 18 13.97 0.93 8.91
N GLU A 19 14.77 1.01 9.97
CA GLU A 19 14.44 1.81 11.15
C GLU A 19 14.52 3.32 10.85
N GLU A 20 15.57 3.77 10.13
CA GLU A 20 15.67 5.15 9.67
C GLU A 20 14.52 5.55 8.73
N PHE A 21 14.09 4.64 7.85
CA PHE A 21 12.95 4.88 6.97
C PHE A 21 11.64 5.00 7.75
N ALA A 22 11.39 4.09 8.69
CA ALA A 22 10.19 4.10 9.53
C ALA A 22 10.07 5.41 10.33
N LEU A 23 11.18 5.91 10.90
CA LEU A 23 11.24 7.20 11.58
C LEU A 23 10.97 8.38 10.63
N ALA A 24 11.53 8.35 9.42
CA ALA A 24 11.27 9.39 8.42
C ALA A 24 9.81 9.40 7.94
N LEU A 25 9.19 8.22 7.83
CA LEU A 25 7.80 8.05 7.46
C LEU A 25 6.84 8.53 8.56
N ALA A 26 7.08 8.16 9.82
CA ALA A 26 6.27 8.61 10.96
C ALA A 26 6.32 10.14 11.10
N ALA A 27 7.51 10.76 10.97
CA ALA A 27 7.67 12.20 11.01
C ALA A 27 6.97 12.94 9.85
N ALA A 28 6.80 12.31 8.69
CA ALA A 28 6.10 12.89 7.54
C ALA A 28 4.58 12.66 7.60
N HIS A 29 4.13 11.50 8.09
CA HIS A 29 2.71 11.14 8.19
C HIS A 29 1.99 11.76 9.40
N GLN A 30 2.74 12.21 10.43
CA GLN A 30 2.23 12.91 11.62
C GLN A 30 1.33 12.08 12.57
N SER A 31 1.11 10.80 12.27
CA SER A 31 0.40 9.83 13.14
C SER A 31 1.35 8.75 13.64
N ALA A 32 0.92 7.98 14.63
CA ALA A 32 1.55 6.70 14.94
C ALA A 32 1.38 5.73 13.75
N LEU A 33 2.41 4.92 13.51
CA LEU A 33 2.45 3.91 12.45
C LEU A 33 2.82 2.58 13.08
N ASP A 34 2.08 1.51 12.82
CA ASP A 34 2.52 0.17 13.15
C ASP A 34 3.39 -0.37 12.01
N VAL A 35 4.62 -0.77 12.32
CA VAL A 35 5.64 -1.12 11.32
C VAL A 35 6.18 -2.53 11.55
N VAL A 36 6.28 -3.31 10.46
CA VAL A 36 6.95 -4.61 10.40
C VAL A 36 8.06 -4.54 9.36
N THR A 37 9.22 -5.15 9.62
CA THR A 37 10.37 -5.12 8.71
C THR A 37 10.87 -6.53 8.40
N GLU A 38 10.99 -6.87 7.12
CA GLU A 38 11.55 -8.14 6.64
C GLU A 38 12.73 -7.89 5.71
N GLY A 39 13.95 -7.92 6.25
CA GLY A 39 15.16 -7.58 5.49
C GLY A 39 15.12 -6.11 5.04
N ALA A 40 15.12 -5.86 3.73
CA ALA A 40 15.03 -4.52 3.13
C ALA A 40 13.58 -4.07 2.87
N ARG A 41 12.57 -4.87 3.26
CA ARG A 41 11.15 -4.57 3.05
C ARG A 41 10.53 -4.01 4.33
N VAL A 42 9.75 -2.95 4.18
CA VAL A 42 9.01 -2.31 5.28
C VAL A 42 7.52 -2.40 4.98
N PHE A 43 6.76 -2.97 5.91
CA PHE A 43 5.31 -3.01 5.90
C PHE A 43 4.78 -2.02 6.94
N VAL A 44 3.74 -1.27 6.58
CA VAL A 44 3.21 -0.17 7.38
C VAL A 44 1.70 -0.29 7.45
N PHE A 45 1.14 -0.09 8.64
CA PHE A 45 -0.26 0.18 8.90
C PHE A 45 -0.39 1.53 9.60
N ALA A 46 -1.39 2.32 9.19
CA ALA A 46 -1.77 3.55 9.85
C ALA A 46 -3.29 3.56 10.08
N ASP A 47 -3.69 3.45 11.35
CA ASP A 47 -5.03 3.79 11.80
C ASP A 47 -5.23 5.29 11.53
N PHE A 48 -6.27 5.65 10.76
CA PHE A 48 -6.50 7.00 10.20
C PHE A 48 -5.45 7.46 9.16
N GLY A 49 -5.17 6.60 8.17
CA GLY A 49 -4.05 6.72 7.22
C GLY A 49 -4.34 7.07 5.75
N VAL A 50 -5.42 7.79 5.38
CA VAL A 50 -5.74 8.08 3.95
C VAL A 50 -4.64 8.80 3.16
N THR A 51 -3.73 9.51 3.83
CA THR A 51 -2.61 10.22 3.20
C THR A 51 -1.36 9.35 3.04
N LEU A 52 -1.33 8.14 3.59
CA LEU A 52 -0.13 7.29 3.60
C LEU A 52 0.45 7.03 2.20
N PRO A 53 -0.33 6.70 1.14
CA PRO A 53 0.23 6.52 -0.20
C PRO A 53 0.94 7.77 -0.73
N SER A 54 0.39 8.96 -0.49
CA SER A 54 1.00 10.23 -0.89
C SER A 54 2.32 10.49 -0.15
N VAL A 55 2.35 10.25 1.17
CA VAL A 55 3.57 10.40 1.99
C VAL A 55 4.65 9.39 1.57
N VAL A 56 4.26 8.15 1.27
CA VAL A 56 5.17 7.14 0.70
C VAL A 56 5.72 7.62 -0.65
N GLY A 57 4.87 8.14 -1.54
CA GLY A 57 5.27 8.69 -2.84
C GLY A 57 6.31 9.80 -2.75
N GLU A 58 6.18 10.72 -1.78
CA GLU A 58 7.18 11.78 -1.54
C GLU A 58 8.53 11.24 -1.06
N LEU A 59 8.53 10.19 -0.23
CA LEU A 59 9.75 9.61 0.35
C LEU A 59 10.43 8.60 -0.58
N LEU A 60 9.68 7.90 -1.41
CA LEU A 60 10.15 6.77 -2.23
C LEU A 60 11.37 7.12 -3.11
N PRO A 61 11.45 8.28 -3.80
CA PRO A 61 12.63 8.68 -4.59
C PRO A 61 13.94 8.69 -3.83
N ARG A 62 13.90 8.93 -2.52
CA ARG A 62 15.09 8.94 -1.65
C ARG A 62 15.38 7.56 -1.03
N TRP A 63 14.34 6.79 -0.73
CA TRP A 63 14.42 5.64 0.18
C TRP A 63 14.19 4.28 -0.46
N GLY A 64 13.29 4.13 -1.44
CA GLY A 64 12.91 2.81 -1.98
C GLY A 64 12.95 2.71 -3.50
N VAL A 65 12.84 1.48 -3.99
CA VAL A 65 12.83 1.18 -5.44
C VAL A 65 11.43 1.09 -6.01
N ARG A 66 10.44 0.76 -5.17
CA ARG A 66 9.00 0.71 -5.47
C ARG A 66 8.22 0.56 -4.17
N ALA A 67 6.91 0.83 -4.22
CA ALA A 67 6.00 0.48 -3.15
C ALA A 67 4.67 -0.05 -3.69
N ILE A 68 3.93 -0.77 -2.85
CA ILE A 68 2.50 -1.02 -2.99
C ILE A 68 1.86 -0.24 -1.84
N ALA A 69 0.82 0.53 -2.09
CA ALA A 69 0.11 1.26 -1.06
C ALA A 69 -1.40 1.12 -1.26
N ALA A 70 -2.15 1.21 -0.16
CA ALA A 70 -3.60 1.20 -0.19
C ALA A 70 -4.19 2.20 0.81
N SER A 71 -5.33 2.78 0.44
CA SER A 71 -6.17 3.60 1.30
C SER A 71 -7.57 3.02 1.35
N ASP A 72 -8.04 2.75 2.56
CA ASP A 72 -9.39 2.28 2.84
C ASP A 72 -10.25 3.44 3.34
N PHE A 73 -11.37 3.60 2.65
CA PHE A 73 -12.41 4.57 2.92
C PHE A 73 -13.63 3.79 3.39
N ASP A 74 -13.85 3.76 4.71
CA ASP A 74 -14.99 3.10 5.35
C ASP A 74 -16.31 3.48 4.66
N GLU A 75 -17.19 2.50 4.42
CA GLU A 75 -18.46 2.61 3.67
C GLU A 75 -18.29 3.04 2.19
N HIS A 76 -17.06 3.16 1.67
CA HIS A 76 -16.74 3.65 0.31
C HIS A 76 -15.75 2.76 -0.46
N GLY A 77 -14.96 1.92 0.23
CA GLY A 77 -14.07 0.91 -0.33
C GLY A 77 -12.59 1.32 -0.37
N VAL A 78 -11.78 0.57 -1.12
CA VAL A 78 -10.30 0.60 -1.06
C VAL A 78 -9.69 1.02 -2.38
N ILE A 79 -8.72 1.93 -2.37
CA ILE A 79 -7.86 2.27 -3.52
C ILE A 79 -6.50 1.58 -3.35
N ASN A 80 -6.03 0.86 -4.37
CA ASN A 80 -4.70 0.24 -4.42
C ASN A 80 -3.81 0.91 -5.49
N GLU A 81 -2.62 1.31 -5.09
CA GLU A 81 -1.62 1.97 -5.93
C GLU A 81 -0.28 1.23 -5.87
N VAL A 82 0.42 1.20 -7.00
CA VAL A 82 1.82 0.80 -7.11
C VAL A 82 2.65 2.03 -7.43
N LEU A 83 3.67 2.30 -6.63
CA LEU A 83 4.51 3.48 -6.79
C LEU A 83 5.88 3.09 -7.36
N GLY A 84 6.31 3.82 -8.40
CA GLY A 84 7.63 3.66 -9.02
C GLY A 84 8.77 4.30 -8.22
N PRO A 85 10.05 4.11 -8.63
CA PRO A 85 11.21 4.68 -7.95
C PRO A 85 11.29 6.22 -7.99
N ASP A 86 10.41 6.86 -8.74
CA ASP A 86 10.20 8.32 -8.84
C ASP A 86 9.00 8.82 -8.00
N GLY A 87 8.32 7.92 -7.29
CA GLY A 87 7.13 8.24 -6.49
C GLY A 87 5.84 8.36 -7.31
N ALA A 88 5.88 8.14 -8.63
CA ALA A 88 4.68 8.19 -9.46
C ALA A 88 3.79 6.97 -9.17
N ALA A 89 2.53 7.23 -8.85
CA ALA A 89 1.52 6.21 -8.61
C ALA A 89 0.94 5.68 -9.94
N VAL A 90 0.91 4.36 -10.05
CA VAL A 90 0.09 3.59 -10.99
C VAL A 90 -1.08 3.05 -10.18
N HIS A 91 -2.29 3.54 -10.41
CA HIS A 91 -3.48 2.92 -9.84
C HIS A 91 -3.66 1.53 -10.45
N VAL A 92 -3.90 0.51 -9.61
CA VAL A 92 -3.99 -0.88 -10.07
C VAL A 92 -5.38 -1.49 -9.83
N ALA A 93 -6.04 -1.15 -8.72
CA ALA A 93 -7.38 -1.65 -8.43
C ALA A 93 -8.14 -0.76 -7.41
N SER A 94 -9.46 -0.70 -7.56
CA SER A 94 -10.39 -0.13 -6.59
C SER A 94 -11.46 -1.14 -6.16
N ILE A 95 -11.94 -1.01 -4.91
CA ILE A 95 -13.16 -1.63 -4.39
C ILE A 95 -14.15 -0.51 -4.12
N GLU A 96 -15.43 -0.74 -4.38
CA GLU A 96 -16.55 0.13 -4.00
C GLU A 96 -17.54 -0.66 -3.13
N GLU A 97 -18.16 0.01 -2.14
CA GLU A 97 -19.20 -0.62 -1.30
C GLU A 97 -20.63 -0.24 -1.71
N GLU A 98 -20.90 1.05 -1.99
CA GLU A 98 -22.27 1.57 -2.25
C GLU A 98 -22.43 2.34 -3.58
N GLY A 99 -21.42 2.35 -4.47
CA GLY A 99 -21.32 3.27 -5.62
C GLY A 99 -21.65 2.72 -7.03
N GLU A 100 -21.78 3.65 -7.97
CA GLU A 100 -21.47 3.46 -9.40
C GLU A 100 -20.19 4.31 -9.73
N GLY A 101 -18.99 3.80 -9.43
CA GLY A 101 -17.66 4.46 -9.53
C GLY A 101 -17.13 4.92 -8.16
N LEU A 102 -15.92 4.63 -7.63
CA LEU A 102 -14.52 4.42 -8.11
C LEU A 102 -14.19 3.50 -9.32
N PRO A 103 -14.19 4.02 -10.56
CA PRO A 103 -14.01 3.25 -11.79
C PRO A 103 -12.69 3.53 -12.58
N ASP A 104 -12.64 3.02 -13.81
CA ASP A 104 -11.79 3.40 -14.97
C ASP A 104 -10.28 3.07 -14.96
N ASN A 105 -9.65 2.75 -13.83
CA ASN A 105 -8.18 2.64 -13.76
C ASN A 105 -7.57 1.23 -13.60
N ASP A 106 -8.34 0.17 -13.28
CA ASP A 106 -7.86 -1.21 -13.49
C ASP A 106 -7.96 -1.54 -14.99
N THR A 107 -6.84 -1.41 -15.69
CA THR A 107 -6.74 -1.65 -17.13
C THR A 107 -5.57 -2.58 -17.41
N ALA A 108 -5.61 -3.28 -18.54
CA ALA A 108 -4.46 -4.06 -18.98
C ALA A 108 -3.19 -3.21 -19.23
N GLU A 109 -3.29 -1.87 -19.30
CA GLU A 109 -2.13 -0.98 -19.37
C GLU A 109 -1.54 -0.71 -17.97
N SER A 110 -2.37 -0.30 -17.00
CA SER A 110 -1.94 -0.08 -15.62
C SER A 110 -1.44 -1.36 -14.96
N ARG A 111 -2.09 -2.51 -15.18
CA ARG A 111 -1.57 -3.81 -14.74
C ARG A 111 -0.19 -4.11 -15.33
N ARG A 112 0.04 -3.87 -16.62
CA ARG A 112 1.38 -4.06 -17.23
C ARG A 112 2.43 -3.11 -16.64
N ALA A 113 2.07 -1.86 -16.35
CA ALA A 113 2.98 -0.91 -15.70
C ALA A 113 3.34 -1.34 -14.27
N ALA A 114 2.36 -1.79 -13.48
CA ALA A 114 2.58 -2.35 -12.15
C ALA A 114 3.44 -3.62 -12.19
N ALA A 115 3.13 -4.56 -13.10
CA ALA A 115 3.89 -5.78 -13.30
C ALA A 115 5.36 -5.50 -13.66
N ALA A 116 5.61 -4.52 -14.53
CA ALA A 116 6.97 -4.11 -14.91
C ALA A 116 7.78 -3.52 -13.75
N LEU A 117 7.15 -2.77 -12.84
CA LEU A 117 7.79 -2.26 -11.62
C LEU A 117 8.15 -3.38 -10.63
N PHE A 118 7.33 -4.43 -10.56
CA PHE A 118 7.59 -5.57 -9.68
C PHE A 118 8.47 -6.67 -10.29
N GLY A 119 8.61 -6.70 -11.62
CA GLY A 119 9.35 -7.73 -12.35
C GLY A 119 8.58 -9.05 -12.47
N VAL A 120 7.25 -8.97 -12.50
CA VAL A 120 6.33 -10.11 -12.58
C VAL A 120 5.68 -10.19 -13.96
N GLU A 121 5.18 -11.36 -14.34
CA GLU A 121 4.43 -11.52 -15.59
C GLU A 121 3.06 -10.83 -15.49
N PRO A 122 2.65 -9.99 -16.48
CA PRO A 122 1.37 -9.27 -16.41
C PRO A 122 0.13 -10.17 -16.25
N SER A 123 0.18 -11.41 -16.74
CA SER A 123 -0.94 -12.35 -16.64
C SER A 123 -1.29 -12.72 -15.20
N VAL A 124 -0.33 -12.66 -14.26
CA VAL A 124 -0.62 -12.91 -12.83
C VAL A 124 -1.56 -11.84 -12.28
N LEU A 125 -1.48 -10.61 -12.79
CA LEU A 125 -2.36 -9.51 -12.42
C LEU A 125 -3.70 -9.58 -13.15
N ASP A 126 -3.72 -10.06 -14.40
CA ASP A 126 -4.96 -10.38 -15.11
C ASP A 126 -5.77 -11.46 -14.36
N GLU A 127 -5.13 -12.54 -13.89
CA GLU A 127 -5.74 -13.60 -13.08
C GLU A 127 -6.37 -13.08 -11.77
N VAL A 128 -5.75 -12.09 -11.11
CA VAL A 128 -6.31 -11.47 -9.89
C VAL A 128 -7.57 -10.66 -10.21
N SER A 129 -7.55 -9.82 -11.27
CA SER A 129 -8.73 -9.07 -11.72
C SER A 129 -9.88 -10.01 -12.15
N GLU A 130 -9.58 -11.09 -12.88
CA GLU A 130 -10.58 -12.08 -13.29
C GLU A 130 -11.22 -12.77 -12.08
N THR A 131 -10.42 -13.23 -11.12
CA THR A 131 -10.93 -13.88 -9.89
C THR A 131 -11.84 -12.93 -9.09
N TRP A 132 -11.49 -11.64 -8.99
CA TRP A 132 -12.34 -10.63 -8.36
C TRP A 132 -13.66 -10.40 -9.11
N SER A 133 -13.64 -10.41 -10.44
CA SER A 133 -14.86 -10.27 -11.24
C SER A 133 -15.82 -11.45 -11.09
N GLU A 134 -15.32 -12.64 -10.74
CA GLU A 134 -16.14 -13.83 -10.49
C GLU A 134 -16.66 -13.92 -9.05
N GLU A 135 -15.80 -13.66 -8.06
CA GLU A 135 -16.15 -13.77 -6.63
C GLU A 135 -16.88 -12.53 -6.07
N GLY A 136 -16.78 -11.39 -6.78
CA GLY A 136 -17.14 -10.07 -6.29
C GLY A 136 -16.09 -9.51 -5.33
N ALA A 137 -16.01 -8.18 -5.23
CA ALA A 137 -15.32 -7.59 -4.09
C ALA A 137 -16.07 -7.99 -2.81
N GLN A 138 -15.33 -8.47 -1.80
CA GLN A 138 -15.85 -8.70 -0.45
C GLN A 138 -15.24 -7.63 0.46
N PRO A 139 -15.86 -6.43 0.57
CA PRO A 139 -15.22 -5.27 1.18
C PRO A 139 -15.11 -5.43 2.69
N SER A 140 -16.12 -6.07 3.30
CA SER A 140 -16.27 -6.30 4.74
C SER A 140 -15.21 -7.20 5.40
N VAL A 141 -14.18 -7.62 4.67
CA VAL A 141 -13.05 -8.38 5.21
C VAL A 141 -11.75 -7.61 4.95
N LEU A 142 -11.37 -6.77 5.93
CA LEU A 142 -10.03 -6.21 6.04
C LEU A 142 -8.97 -7.28 5.73
N GLY A 143 -8.06 -6.95 4.82
CA GLY A 143 -7.02 -7.84 4.30
C GLY A 143 -7.37 -8.42 2.93
N VAL A 144 -8.36 -9.31 2.90
CA VAL A 144 -8.34 -10.47 1.99
C VAL A 144 -8.32 -10.13 0.50
N PRO A 145 -9.13 -9.19 -0.03
CA PRO A 145 -9.11 -8.89 -1.46
C PRO A 145 -7.76 -8.30 -1.92
N TYR A 146 -7.20 -7.34 -1.16
CA TYR A 146 -5.95 -6.69 -1.52
C TYR A 146 -4.71 -7.56 -1.27
N LEU A 147 -4.77 -8.54 -0.34
CA LEU A 147 -3.69 -9.52 -0.16
C LEU A 147 -3.35 -10.26 -1.46
N ARG A 148 -4.31 -10.49 -2.37
CA ARG A 148 -4.08 -11.17 -3.65
C ARG A 148 -3.18 -10.36 -4.57
N TRP A 149 -3.47 -9.07 -4.73
CA TRP A 149 -2.62 -8.12 -5.47
C TRP A 149 -1.22 -8.04 -4.91
N TRP A 150 -1.11 -7.90 -3.59
CA TRP A 150 0.18 -7.79 -2.89
C TRP A 150 1.00 -9.07 -3.05
N THR A 151 0.37 -10.25 -2.91
CA THR A 151 1.00 -11.56 -3.14
C THR A 151 1.44 -11.74 -4.60
N ALA A 152 0.61 -11.34 -5.58
CA ALA A 152 0.92 -11.41 -7.00
C ALA A 152 2.12 -10.53 -7.39
N LEU A 153 2.29 -9.39 -6.72
CA LEU A 153 3.45 -8.49 -6.85
C LEU A 153 4.66 -8.96 -6.01
N GLY A 154 4.61 -10.14 -5.40
CA GLY A 154 5.72 -10.72 -4.63
C GLY A 154 5.91 -10.12 -3.23
N ALA A 155 4.86 -9.51 -2.67
CA ALA A 155 4.82 -8.89 -1.36
C ALA A 155 3.66 -9.47 -0.51
N PRO A 156 3.70 -10.77 -0.14
CA PRO A 156 2.69 -11.37 0.73
C PRO A 156 2.62 -10.62 2.07
N TRP A 157 1.42 -10.57 2.65
CA TRP A 157 1.21 -9.91 3.94
C TRP A 157 1.99 -10.58 5.06
N ALA A 158 2.66 -9.78 5.90
CA ALA A 158 3.31 -10.28 7.11
C ALA A 158 2.25 -10.81 8.09
N HIS A 159 2.24 -12.12 8.34
CA HIS A 159 1.26 -12.79 9.21
C HIS A 159 1.93 -13.33 10.48
N PRO A 160 1.47 -12.95 11.68
CA PRO A 160 0.59 -11.81 12.00
C PRO A 160 1.33 -10.46 11.88
N PHE A 161 0.58 -9.36 11.76
CA PHE A 161 1.12 -8.00 11.83
C PHE A 161 1.38 -7.60 13.30
N GLU A 162 2.26 -8.34 13.97
CA GLU A 162 2.77 -8.01 15.31
C GLU A 162 3.88 -6.94 15.19
N GLY A 163 3.50 -5.77 14.68
CA GLY A 163 4.39 -4.65 14.41
C GLY A 163 4.88 -3.92 15.65
N THR A 164 5.92 -3.11 15.46
CA THR A 164 6.33 -2.10 16.44
C THR A 164 5.67 -0.77 16.08
N THR A 165 4.96 -0.17 17.03
CA THR A 165 4.40 1.17 16.86
C THR A 165 5.51 2.23 16.87
N VAL A 166 5.57 3.06 15.84
CA VAL A 166 6.51 4.17 15.66
C VAL A 166 5.73 5.48 15.72
N GLU A 167 6.06 6.35 16.69
CA GLU A 167 5.40 7.64 16.87
C GLU A 167 6.08 8.76 16.06
N SER A 168 5.28 9.72 15.56
CA SER A 168 5.81 10.95 14.97
C SER A 168 6.59 11.77 16.01
N GLN A 169 7.84 12.14 15.70
CA GLN A 169 8.66 13.02 16.56
C GLN A 169 8.25 14.50 16.45
N THR A 170 6.97 14.80 16.63
CA THR A 170 6.43 16.15 16.67
C THR A 170 5.91 16.50 18.06
N ALA A 171 6.68 17.34 18.75
CA ALA A 171 6.37 18.02 20.03
C ALA A 171 6.65 17.30 21.37
N SER A 172 7.91 16.92 21.61
CA SER A 172 8.54 17.26 22.91
C SER A 172 9.15 18.66 22.84
N SER A 173 8.30 19.69 22.96
CA SER A 173 8.71 21.10 22.98
C SER A 173 7.68 21.99 23.69
N SER A 174 7.39 21.70 24.96
CA SER A 174 6.96 22.65 26.02
C SER A 174 7.02 21.97 27.38
#